data_AF-A0A5E4YTK4-F1
#
_entry.id   AF-A0A5E4YTK4-F1
#
_cell.length_a   1.000
_cell.length_b   1.000
_cell.length_c   1.000
_cell.angle_alpha   90.00
_cell.angle_beta   90.00
_cell.angle_gamma   90.00
#
_symmetry.space_group_name_H-M   'P 1'
#
loop_
_entity.id
_entity.type
_entity.pdbx_description
1 polymer ?
#
loop_
_entity_poly.entity_id
_entity_poly.type
_entity_poly.pdbx_seq_one_letter_code
_entity_poly.pdbx_strand_id
1 'polypeptide(L)'
;MPQDLRATAQNGYIDLAQLRKRAKQRLKQLQEQGPSVGQNALLHRGASPVLADAQWLIARELGFASWPKLKAHADAIEFAARHPQFAADDEAGTQHWRCGNDIAHSLRVAGFQGEFHMFADPYCMGPVPDVPLAALIETRCEFISQCFEIPLQAARQRAQTEYGALSGMSRAKRVVLWCEADAYDQLFLIAVLANTTQRPERLELIEIDSVPGVERFVGMGQLAPQVLAWLWPRRRALHDDAFSLARTAWDAYRASTPQAWAELCRDASPSVALPLLVPALKRQLQELPSLRDGLGLTERLALEVIREGEGITLAQVFSELTLRRDPLPFLGDAMFYAMMRGLTEGRHPLIAAFDAETQPAREKRIVGLTPLGEQVLHGKAYWPDHAETTRWVGVACGSSLAPRTGRWMRRSGRC
;
A
#
# COMPACT_ATOMS: atom_id res chain seq x y z
N MET A 1 14.27 -25.58 15.51
CA MET A 1 14.31 -24.11 15.29
C MET A 1 13.06 -23.52 15.92
N PRO A 2 13.15 -22.65 16.93
CA PRO A 2 11.96 -21.98 17.43
C PRO A 2 11.40 -21.13 16.28
N GLN A 3 10.14 -21.34 15.91
CA GLN A 3 9.45 -20.48 14.95
C GLN A 3 9.57 -19.04 15.43
N ASP A 4 10.22 -18.22 14.61
CA ASP A 4 10.37 -16.78 14.84
C ASP A 4 8.97 -16.17 15.08
N LEU A 5 8.81 -15.40 16.16
CA LEU A 5 7.56 -14.73 16.50
C LEU A 5 7.04 -13.88 15.33
N ARG A 6 7.96 -13.41 14.49
CA ARG A 6 7.71 -12.67 13.25
C ARG A 6 6.90 -13.46 12.23
N ALA A 7 7.03 -14.78 12.15
CA ALA A 7 6.27 -15.60 11.19
C ALA A 7 4.78 -15.72 11.58
N THR A 8 4.43 -15.57 12.87
CA THR A 8 3.04 -15.55 13.35
C THR A 8 2.39 -14.16 13.31
N ALA A 9 3.18 -13.09 13.12
CA ALA A 9 2.72 -11.70 13.12
C ALA A 9 2.46 -11.13 11.70
N GLN A 10 2.35 -12.00 10.68
CA GLN A 10 2.22 -11.55 9.29
C GLN A 10 0.77 -11.36 8.85
N ASN A 11 -0.13 -12.30 9.20
CA ASN A 11 -1.48 -12.34 8.65
C ASN A 11 -2.59 -11.89 9.62
N GLY A 12 -2.22 -11.40 10.80
CA GLY A 12 -3.13 -10.87 11.83
C GLY A 12 -3.95 -11.91 12.59
N TYR A 13 -3.90 -13.20 12.23
CA TYR A 13 -4.58 -14.25 12.99
C TYR A 13 -3.71 -14.73 14.16
N ILE A 14 -4.27 -14.69 15.37
CA ILE A 14 -3.56 -15.02 16.60
C ILE A 14 -4.10 -16.31 17.20
N ASP A 15 -3.31 -17.39 17.12
CA ASP A 15 -3.62 -18.66 17.81
C ASP A 15 -3.30 -18.58 19.31
N LEU A 16 -4.34 -18.32 20.12
CA LEU A 16 -4.21 -18.25 21.58
C LEU A 16 -3.72 -19.55 22.24
N ALA A 17 -4.07 -20.71 21.69
CA ALA A 17 -3.63 -21.98 22.26
C ALA A 17 -2.13 -22.16 22.06
N GLN A 18 -1.63 -21.82 20.87
CA GLN A 18 -0.20 -21.80 20.57
C GLN A 18 0.52 -20.76 21.45
N LEU A 19 -0.01 -19.55 21.59
CA LEU A 19 0.62 -18.51 22.43
C LEU A 19 0.66 -18.90 23.91
N ARG A 20 -0.36 -19.57 24.46
CA ARG A 20 -0.33 -20.09 25.84
C ARG A 20 0.77 -21.13 26.03
N LYS A 21 0.99 -22.01 25.04
CA LYS A 21 2.10 -22.99 25.07
C LYS A 21 3.45 -22.27 25.01
N ARG A 22 3.59 -21.27 24.13
CA ARG A 22 4.80 -20.44 24.02
C ARG A 22 5.09 -19.67 25.31
N ALA A 23 4.08 -19.11 25.98
CA ALA A 23 4.26 -18.41 27.25
C ALA A 23 4.87 -19.31 28.34
N LYS A 24 4.44 -20.59 28.41
CA LYS A 24 5.04 -21.58 29.33
C LYS A 24 6.49 -21.89 28.98
N GLN A 25 6.82 -22.01 27.68
CA GLN A 25 8.19 -22.24 27.22
C GLN A 25 9.09 -21.03 27.50
N ARG A 26 8.60 -19.81 27.26
CA ARG A 26 9.30 -18.56 27.53
C ARG A 26 9.55 -18.37 29.02
N LEU A 27 8.59 -18.71 29.87
CA LEU A 27 8.78 -18.73 31.33
C LEU A 27 9.95 -19.64 31.73
N LYS A 28 9.98 -20.88 31.23
CA LYS A 28 11.07 -21.82 31.52
C LYS A 28 12.44 -21.26 31.11
N GLN A 29 12.52 -20.64 29.93
CA GLN A 29 13.75 -19.98 29.47
C GLN A 29 14.17 -18.82 30.39
N LEU A 30 13.23 -17.96 30.78
CA LEU A 30 13.50 -16.83 31.69
C LEU A 30 13.99 -17.30 33.07
N GLN A 31 13.50 -18.43 33.55
CA GLN A 31 13.92 -19.03 34.82
C GLN A 31 15.30 -19.70 34.73
N GLU A 32 15.62 -20.33 33.60
CA GLU A 32 16.90 -21.04 33.39
C GLU A 32 18.05 -20.10 33.04
N GLN A 33 17.81 -19.10 32.19
CA GLN A 33 18.84 -18.25 31.58
C GLN A 33 18.81 -16.81 32.08
N GLY A 34 17.77 -16.44 32.83
CA GLY A 34 17.49 -15.05 33.18
C GLY A 34 16.90 -14.24 32.01
N PRO A 35 16.27 -13.09 32.30
CA PRO A 35 15.85 -12.14 31.27
C PRO A 35 17.05 -11.49 30.56
N SER A 36 16.90 -11.22 29.26
CA SER A 36 17.88 -10.43 28.50
C SER A 36 17.92 -8.96 28.98
N VAL A 37 18.95 -8.20 28.60
CA VAL A 37 19.09 -6.78 28.98
C VAL A 37 17.84 -5.96 28.59
N GLY A 38 17.29 -6.17 27.40
CA GLY A 38 16.07 -5.50 26.95
C GLY A 38 14.82 -5.93 27.72
N GLN A 39 14.73 -7.20 28.12
CA GLN A 39 13.61 -7.70 28.92
C GLN A 39 13.68 -7.24 30.38
N ASN A 40 14.87 -7.10 30.95
CA ASN A 40 15.08 -6.56 32.30
C ASN A 40 14.58 -5.12 32.44
N ALA A 41 14.72 -4.30 31.40
CA ALA A 41 14.18 -2.94 31.40
C ALA A 41 12.64 -2.92 31.40
N LEU A 42 12.03 -3.99 30.91
CA LEU A 42 10.59 -4.12 30.72
C LEU A 42 9.90 -4.84 31.90
N LEU A 43 10.59 -5.75 32.59
CA LEU A 43 10.11 -6.47 33.76
C LEU A 43 10.50 -5.74 35.05
N HIS A 44 9.54 -5.40 35.91
CA HIS A 44 9.84 -4.75 37.18
C HIS A 44 10.49 -5.71 38.21
N ARG A 45 11.82 -5.57 38.37
CA ARG A 45 12.74 -5.87 39.50
C ARG A 45 12.58 -7.15 40.36
N GLY A 46 13.74 -7.82 40.56
CA GLY A 46 14.18 -8.50 41.80
C GLY A 46 13.62 -9.89 42.11
N ALA A 47 12.44 -10.24 41.60
CA ALA A 47 11.80 -11.53 41.80
C ALA A 47 12.06 -12.52 40.65
N SER A 48 11.89 -13.81 40.91
CA SER A 48 11.96 -14.85 39.89
C SER A 48 10.82 -14.67 38.86
N PRO A 49 11.07 -14.78 37.55
CA PRO A 49 10.05 -14.61 36.52
C PRO A 49 8.85 -15.54 36.71
N VAL A 50 7.64 -15.01 36.50
CA VAL A 50 6.36 -15.74 36.55
C VAL A 50 5.68 -15.78 35.19
N LEU A 51 4.63 -16.61 35.05
CA LEU A 51 3.92 -16.77 33.77
C LEU A 51 3.35 -15.44 33.23
N ALA A 52 2.91 -14.55 34.13
CA ALA A 52 2.40 -13.24 33.75
C ALA A 52 3.47 -12.38 33.05
N ASP A 53 4.74 -12.50 33.44
CA ASP A 53 5.86 -11.79 32.81
C ASP A 53 6.07 -12.28 31.37
N ALA A 54 6.09 -13.61 31.19
CA ALA A 54 6.22 -14.22 29.86
C ALA A 54 5.04 -13.86 28.94
N GLN A 55 3.82 -13.88 29.47
CA GLN A 55 2.62 -13.47 28.74
C GLN A 55 2.65 -11.98 28.37
N TRP A 56 3.10 -11.12 29.29
CA TRP A 56 3.20 -9.70 29.03
C TRP A 56 4.26 -9.38 27.98
N LEU A 57 5.44 -10.01 28.03
CA LEU A 57 6.46 -9.89 26.99
C LEU A 57 5.93 -10.28 25.61
N ILE A 58 5.27 -11.44 25.49
CA ILE A 58 4.66 -11.89 24.23
C ILE A 58 3.61 -10.89 23.74
N ALA A 59 2.78 -10.35 24.65
CA ALA A 59 1.79 -9.35 24.27
C ALA A 59 2.44 -8.08 23.72
N ARG A 60 3.53 -7.59 24.34
CA ARG A 60 4.27 -6.42 23.88
C ARG A 60 4.99 -6.68 22.55
N GLU A 61 5.58 -7.85 22.37
CA GLU A 61 6.21 -8.29 21.12
C GLU A 61 5.20 -8.29 19.94
N LEU A 62 3.92 -8.57 20.21
CA LEU A 62 2.83 -8.52 19.23
C LEU A 62 2.10 -7.16 19.18
N GLY A 63 2.64 -6.11 19.82
CA GLY A 63 2.09 -4.76 19.78
C GLY A 63 0.91 -4.48 20.74
N PHE A 64 0.55 -5.43 21.61
CA PHE A 64 -0.53 -5.26 22.58
C PHE A 64 0.00 -4.67 23.90
N ALA A 65 -0.81 -3.81 24.54
CA ALA A 65 -0.44 -3.23 25.84
C ALA A 65 -0.49 -4.24 27.00
N SER A 66 -1.23 -5.35 26.85
CA SER A 66 -1.35 -6.39 27.87
C SER A 66 -1.86 -7.71 27.29
N TRP A 67 -1.61 -8.81 28.00
CA TRP A 67 -2.12 -10.14 27.63
C TRP A 67 -3.66 -10.22 27.56
N PRO A 68 -4.44 -9.62 28.49
CA PRO A 68 -5.90 -9.56 28.35
C PRO A 68 -6.37 -8.86 27.07
N LYS A 69 -5.72 -7.77 26.64
CA LYS A 69 -6.06 -7.09 25.38
C LYS A 69 -5.76 -7.94 24.16
N LEU A 70 -4.61 -8.62 24.16
CA LEU A 70 -4.28 -9.60 23.12
C LEU A 70 -5.34 -10.72 23.07
N LYS A 71 -5.69 -11.30 24.22
CA LYS A 71 -6.71 -12.34 24.32
C LYS A 71 -8.06 -11.87 23.78
N ALA A 72 -8.51 -10.70 24.19
CA ALA A 72 -9.77 -10.12 23.72
C ALA A 72 -9.78 -9.91 22.20
N HIS A 73 -8.67 -9.45 21.63
CA HIS A 73 -8.54 -9.30 20.18
C HIS A 73 -8.62 -10.64 19.44
N ALA A 74 -7.87 -11.65 19.90
CA ALA A 74 -7.90 -12.97 19.28
C ALA A 74 -9.26 -13.67 19.44
N ASP A 75 -9.89 -13.56 20.62
CA ASP A 75 -11.25 -14.07 20.85
C ASP A 75 -12.27 -13.35 19.94
N ALA A 76 -12.11 -12.05 19.68
CA ALA A 76 -12.99 -11.30 18.78
C ALA A 76 -12.84 -11.72 17.30
N ILE A 77 -11.62 -12.00 16.85
CA ILE A 77 -11.38 -12.55 15.51
C ILE A 77 -12.02 -13.93 15.38
N GLU A 78 -11.79 -14.81 16.34
CA GLU A 78 -12.35 -16.16 16.32
C GLU A 78 -13.88 -16.15 16.40
N PHE A 79 -14.45 -15.24 17.20
CA PHE A 79 -15.88 -15.06 17.28
C PHE A 79 -16.47 -14.63 15.94
N ALA A 80 -15.88 -13.63 15.28
CA ALA A 80 -16.33 -13.17 13.96
C ALA A 80 -16.25 -14.30 12.91
N ALA A 81 -15.16 -15.07 12.92
CA ALA A 81 -14.96 -16.18 11.99
C ALA A 81 -15.96 -17.33 12.20
N ARG A 82 -16.32 -17.66 13.45
CA ARG A 82 -17.28 -18.73 13.76
C ARG A 82 -18.74 -18.33 13.59
N HIS A 83 -19.02 -17.04 13.60
CA HIS A 83 -20.37 -16.52 13.50
C HIS A 83 -20.48 -15.57 12.30
N PRO A 84 -20.24 -16.07 11.06
CA PRO A 84 -20.34 -15.23 9.88
C PRO A 84 -21.70 -14.56 9.83
N GLN A 85 -22.80 -15.26 10.13
CA GLN A 85 -24.16 -14.68 10.13
C GLN A 85 -24.47 -13.72 11.29
N PHE A 86 -23.69 -13.73 12.37
CA PHE A 86 -23.93 -12.85 13.52
C PHE A 86 -23.46 -11.41 13.25
N ALA A 87 -22.43 -11.26 12.42
CA ALA A 87 -21.92 -9.97 11.97
C ALA A 87 -22.15 -9.70 10.48
N ALA A 88 -22.23 -10.74 9.65
CA ALA A 88 -22.50 -10.68 8.22
C ALA A 88 -24.00 -10.73 7.96
N ASP A 89 -24.57 -9.54 8.00
CA ASP A 89 -25.63 -9.08 7.09
C ASP A 89 -25.16 -9.01 5.62
N ASP A 90 -24.11 -9.77 5.25
CA ASP A 90 -23.68 -9.87 3.86
C ASP A 90 -24.62 -10.80 3.10
N GLU A 91 -25.34 -10.23 2.15
CA GLU A 91 -26.33 -10.94 1.35
C GLU A 91 -25.77 -11.18 -0.05
N ALA A 92 -26.30 -12.17 -0.78
CA ALA A 92 -25.92 -12.42 -2.17
C ALA A 92 -26.07 -11.19 -3.11
N GLY A 93 -26.86 -10.19 -2.70
CA GLY A 93 -27.01 -8.92 -3.41
C GLY A 93 -25.98 -7.83 -3.08
N THR A 94 -25.06 -8.06 -2.14
CA THR A 94 -23.95 -7.15 -1.85
C THR A 94 -22.93 -7.19 -2.99
N GLN A 95 -22.40 -6.04 -3.39
CA GLN A 95 -21.20 -5.95 -4.20
C GLN A 95 -20.01 -5.53 -3.34
N HIS A 96 -18.94 -6.33 -3.37
CA HIS A 96 -17.66 -5.97 -2.78
C HIS A 96 -16.72 -5.47 -3.86
N TRP A 97 -16.15 -4.28 -3.65
CA TRP A 97 -15.26 -3.64 -4.61
C TRP A 97 -13.86 -3.47 -4.03
N ARG A 98 -12.85 -3.78 -4.83
CA ARG A 98 -11.44 -3.56 -4.49
C ARG A 98 -10.61 -3.19 -5.71
N CYS A 99 -9.51 -2.50 -5.43
CA CYS A 99 -8.51 -2.08 -6.39
C CYS A 99 -7.66 -3.24 -7.00
N GLY A 100 -7.94 -4.48 -6.60
CA GLY A 100 -7.21 -5.72 -6.92
C GLY A 100 -8.04 -6.95 -6.55
N ASN A 101 -7.50 -8.16 -6.74
CA ASN A 101 -8.21 -9.43 -6.48
C ASN A 101 -7.61 -10.28 -5.35
N ASP A 102 -6.64 -9.74 -4.63
CA ASP A 102 -5.83 -10.39 -3.60
C ASP A 102 -6.63 -10.88 -2.38
N ILE A 103 -7.81 -10.32 -2.12
CA ILE A 103 -8.72 -10.81 -1.06
C ILE A 103 -9.92 -11.61 -1.59
N ALA A 104 -10.10 -11.74 -2.91
CA ALA A 104 -11.32 -12.31 -3.48
C ALA A 104 -11.57 -13.75 -3.02
N HIS A 105 -10.52 -14.56 -2.96
CA HIS A 105 -10.61 -15.92 -2.42
C HIS A 105 -10.81 -15.92 -0.89
N SER A 106 -10.06 -15.09 -0.17
CA SER A 106 -10.14 -14.99 1.30
C SER A 106 -11.51 -14.54 1.79
N LEU A 107 -12.21 -13.65 1.06
CA LEU A 107 -13.60 -13.30 1.34
C LEU A 107 -14.53 -14.53 1.21
N ARG A 108 -14.39 -15.34 0.15
CA ARG A 108 -15.19 -16.58 0.03
C ARG A 108 -14.90 -17.55 1.19
N VAL A 109 -13.63 -17.71 1.57
CA VAL A 109 -13.24 -18.55 2.71
C VAL A 109 -13.80 -18.01 4.03
N ALA A 110 -13.87 -16.69 4.19
CA ALA A 110 -14.46 -16.03 5.35
C ALA A 110 -15.99 -16.10 5.40
N GLY A 111 -16.65 -16.62 4.34
CA GLY A 111 -18.09 -16.86 4.30
C GLY A 111 -18.93 -15.73 3.69
N PHE A 112 -18.30 -14.75 3.04
CA PHE A 112 -19.01 -13.71 2.29
C PHE A 112 -19.75 -14.30 1.08
N GLN A 113 -20.98 -13.85 0.85
CA GLN A 113 -21.88 -14.30 -0.20
C GLN A 113 -22.00 -13.29 -1.34
N GLY A 114 -21.66 -12.02 -1.10
CA GLY A 114 -21.71 -10.97 -2.09
C GLY A 114 -20.81 -11.21 -3.30
N GLU A 115 -21.13 -10.55 -4.41
CA GLU A 115 -20.34 -10.60 -5.63
C GLU A 115 -19.08 -9.73 -5.50
N PHE A 116 -17.93 -10.26 -5.90
CA PHE A 116 -16.67 -9.54 -5.89
C PHE A 116 -16.40 -8.87 -7.23
N HIS A 117 -16.15 -7.56 -7.19
CA HIS A 117 -15.79 -6.72 -8.33
C HIS A 117 -14.39 -6.14 -8.13
N MET A 118 -13.57 -6.26 -9.16
CA MET A 118 -12.23 -5.66 -9.21
C MET A 118 -12.26 -4.46 -10.13
N PHE A 119 -11.64 -3.35 -9.71
CA PHE A 119 -11.32 -2.22 -10.57
C PHE A 119 -9.85 -1.87 -10.35
N ALA A 120 -8.98 -2.20 -11.29
CA ALA A 120 -7.54 -2.27 -11.05
C ALA A 120 -6.75 -1.47 -12.08
N ASP A 121 -7.28 -0.29 -12.42
CA ASP A 121 -6.54 0.79 -13.10
C ASP A 121 -5.61 1.48 -12.09
N PRO A 122 -4.28 1.37 -12.23
CA PRO A 122 -3.34 1.89 -11.25
C PRO A 122 -3.17 3.40 -11.41
N TYR A 123 -4.12 4.19 -10.92
CA TYR A 123 -4.08 5.66 -11.00
C TYR A 123 -2.87 6.29 -10.33
N CYS A 124 -2.18 5.56 -9.45
CA CYS A 124 -0.92 5.98 -8.84
C CYS A 124 0.28 6.03 -9.82
N MET A 125 0.10 5.60 -11.07
CA MET A 125 1.08 5.74 -12.14
C MET A 125 0.41 6.04 -13.47
N GLY A 126 1.15 6.70 -14.36
CA GLY A 126 0.62 7.07 -15.67
C GLY A 126 -0.16 8.38 -15.68
N PRO A 127 -0.52 8.87 -16.87
CA PRO A 127 -1.30 10.10 -17.05
C PRO A 127 -2.74 9.91 -16.56
N VAL A 128 -3.28 10.90 -15.84
CA VAL A 128 -4.70 10.97 -15.46
C VAL A 128 -5.24 12.36 -15.83
N PRO A 129 -5.33 12.69 -17.14
CA PRO A 129 -5.69 14.04 -17.57
C PRO A 129 -7.14 14.39 -17.23
N ASP A 130 -7.40 15.69 -17.04
CA ASP A 130 -8.76 16.23 -16.92
C ASP A 130 -9.45 16.30 -18.30
N VAL A 131 -10.03 15.18 -18.71
CA VAL A 131 -10.77 14.96 -19.96
C VAL A 131 -12.03 14.14 -19.68
N PRO A 132 -13.00 14.08 -20.62
CA PRO A 132 -14.15 13.19 -20.48
C PRO A 132 -13.75 11.73 -20.26
N LEU A 133 -14.55 10.98 -19.50
CA LEU A 133 -14.24 9.61 -19.06
C LEU A 133 -13.82 8.68 -20.20
N ALA A 134 -14.48 8.72 -21.36
CA ALA A 134 -14.13 7.88 -22.50
C ALA A 134 -12.70 8.15 -23.02
N ALA A 135 -12.27 9.42 -23.06
CA ALA A 135 -10.92 9.79 -23.46
C ALA A 135 -9.89 9.43 -22.37
N LEU A 136 -10.27 9.55 -21.10
CA LEU A 136 -9.46 9.07 -19.99
C LEU A 136 -9.21 7.57 -20.11
N ILE A 137 -10.27 6.76 -20.27
CA ILE A 137 -10.17 5.29 -20.42
C ILE A 137 -9.18 4.92 -21.53
N GLU A 138 -9.28 5.53 -22.72
CA GLU A 138 -8.35 5.23 -23.81
C GLU A 138 -6.91 5.59 -23.45
N THR A 139 -6.69 6.78 -22.87
CA THR A 139 -5.36 7.21 -22.37
C THR A 139 -4.79 6.21 -21.37
N ARG A 140 -5.63 5.68 -20.47
CA ARG A 140 -5.24 4.67 -19.48
C ARG A 140 -4.92 3.33 -20.13
N CYS A 141 -5.71 2.87 -21.10
CA CYS A 141 -5.44 1.63 -21.84
C CYS A 141 -4.10 1.67 -22.59
N GLU A 142 -3.80 2.78 -23.28
CA GLU A 142 -2.51 2.97 -23.96
C GLU A 142 -1.35 2.93 -22.96
N PHE A 143 -1.46 3.66 -21.85
CA PHE A 143 -0.44 3.66 -20.81
C PHE A 143 -0.22 2.27 -20.22
N ILE A 144 -1.29 1.56 -19.82
CA ILE A 144 -1.21 0.22 -19.23
C ILE A 144 -0.58 -0.76 -20.24
N SER A 145 -0.96 -0.69 -21.51
CA SER A 145 -0.40 -1.54 -22.57
C SER A 145 1.11 -1.35 -22.70
N GLN A 146 1.57 -0.10 -22.77
CA GLN A 146 3.00 0.20 -22.92
C GLN A 146 3.78 -0.12 -21.64
N CYS A 147 3.24 0.25 -20.47
CA CYS A 147 3.94 0.17 -19.20
C CYS A 147 4.15 -1.28 -18.74
N PHE A 148 3.12 -2.11 -18.89
CA PHE A 148 3.11 -3.51 -18.45
C PHE A 148 3.29 -4.51 -19.60
N GLU A 149 3.54 -4.03 -20.82
CA GLU A 149 3.79 -4.85 -22.01
C GLU A 149 2.65 -5.84 -22.31
N ILE A 150 1.41 -5.42 -22.04
CA ILE A 150 0.22 -6.19 -22.36
C ILE A 150 -0.37 -5.71 -23.70
N PRO A 151 -0.99 -6.61 -24.50
CA PRO A 151 -1.64 -6.19 -25.74
C PRO A 151 -2.71 -5.12 -25.51
N LEU A 152 -2.69 -4.04 -26.30
CA LEU A 152 -3.64 -2.93 -26.15
C LEU A 152 -5.11 -3.37 -26.19
N GLN A 153 -5.44 -4.35 -27.02
CA GLN A 153 -6.79 -4.90 -27.08
C GLN A 153 -7.20 -5.59 -25.76
N ALA A 154 -6.27 -6.27 -25.08
CA ALA A 154 -6.54 -6.87 -23.78
C ALA A 154 -6.74 -5.79 -22.70
N ALA A 155 -5.95 -4.71 -22.74
CA ALA A 155 -6.15 -3.55 -21.87
C ALA A 155 -7.53 -2.90 -22.07
N ARG A 156 -7.98 -2.73 -23.32
CA ARG A 156 -9.31 -2.20 -23.65
C ARG A 156 -10.44 -3.11 -23.21
N GLN A 157 -10.33 -4.43 -23.42
CA GLN A 157 -11.33 -5.41 -22.96
C GLN A 157 -11.48 -5.40 -21.44
N ARG A 158 -10.36 -5.34 -20.73
CA ARG A 158 -10.34 -5.21 -19.27
C ARG A 158 -11.02 -3.92 -18.83
N ALA A 159 -10.64 -2.77 -19.39
CA ALA A 159 -11.26 -1.49 -19.07
C ALA A 159 -12.77 -1.48 -19.37
N GLN A 160 -13.20 -2.03 -20.50
CA GLN A 160 -14.63 -2.16 -20.83
C GLN A 160 -15.40 -2.95 -19.76
N THR A 161 -14.79 -4.00 -19.22
CA THR A 161 -15.38 -4.82 -18.16
C THR A 161 -15.44 -4.05 -16.84
N GLU A 162 -14.32 -3.48 -16.40
CA GLU A 162 -14.20 -2.82 -15.09
C GLU A 162 -15.01 -1.51 -15.02
N TYR A 163 -14.88 -0.62 -16.01
CA TYR A 163 -15.66 0.63 -16.07
C TYR A 163 -17.14 0.34 -16.38
N GLY A 164 -17.44 -0.71 -17.14
CA GLY A 164 -18.80 -1.17 -17.39
C GLY A 164 -19.49 -1.61 -16.10
N ALA A 165 -18.83 -2.44 -15.29
CA ALA A 165 -19.32 -2.84 -13.98
C ALA A 165 -19.50 -1.64 -13.04
N LEU A 166 -18.55 -0.70 -13.04
CA LEU A 166 -18.61 0.49 -12.19
C LEU A 166 -19.81 1.38 -12.53
N SER A 167 -20.17 1.49 -13.81
CA SER A 167 -21.37 2.22 -14.24
C SER A 167 -22.68 1.61 -13.75
N GLY A 168 -22.67 0.30 -13.44
CA GLY A 168 -23.82 -0.44 -12.89
C GLY A 168 -23.90 -0.41 -11.35
N MET A 169 -22.88 0.09 -10.66
CA MET A 169 -22.76 0.05 -9.19
C MET A 169 -23.95 0.69 -8.48
N SER A 170 -24.56 1.74 -9.04
CA SER A 170 -25.73 2.42 -8.46
C SER A 170 -26.99 1.54 -8.40
N ARG A 171 -27.04 0.45 -9.16
CA ARG A 171 -28.17 -0.50 -9.18
C ARG A 171 -28.09 -1.51 -8.04
N ALA A 172 -26.93 -1.65 -7.40
CA ALA A 172 -26.78 -2.53 -6.25
C ALA A 172 -27.47 -1.93 -5.02
N LYS A 173 -28.15 -2.77 -4.24
CA LYS A 173 -28.73 -2.37 -2.96
C LYS A 173 -27.64 -2.03 -1.95
N ARG A 174 -26.52 -2.74 -2.01
CA ARG A 174 -25.41 -2.58 -1.10
C ARG A 174 -24.09 -2.71 -1.81
N VAL A 175 -23.20 -1.76 -1.56
CA VAL A 175 -21.84 -1.71 -2.08
C VAL A 175 -20.91 -1.51 -0.90
N VAL A 176 -19.87 -2.35 -0.82
CA VAL A 176 -18.80 -2.20 0.17
C VAL A 176 -17.46 -2.07 -0.55
N LEU A 177 -16.81 -0.93 -0.35
CA LEU A 177 -15.45 -0.67 -0.81
C LEU A 177 -14.45 -1.18 0.23
N TRP A 178 -13.44 -1.92 -0.21
CA TRP A 178 -12.33 -2.41 0.63
C TRP A 178 -11.05 -1.68 0.27
N CYS A 179 -10.65 -0.72 1.12
CA CYS A 179 -9.53 0.17 0.86
C CYS A 179 -8.47 0.15 1.97
N GLU A 180 -7.25 0.43 1.57
CA GLU A 180 -6.07 0.56 2.43
C GLU A 180 -5.59 2.01 2.50
N ALA A 181 -4.57 2.26 3.31
CA ALA A 181 -4.03 3.59 3.54
C ALA A 181 -3.18 4.13 2.37
N ASP A 182 -2.85 3.29 1.40
CA ASP A 182 -1.84 3.60 0.40
C ASP A 182 -2.39 4.38 -0.81
N ALA A 183 -1.49 4.84 -1.69
CA ALA A 183 -1.87 5.65 -2.84
C ALA A 183 -2.65 4.89 -3.91
N TYR A 184 -2.48 3.58 -4.06
CA TYR A 184 -3.24 2.77 -5.00
C TYR A 184 -4.72 2.77 -4.57
N ASP A 185 -4.97 2.40 -3.31
CA ASP A 185 -6.30 2.26 -2.75
C ASP A 185 -7.01 3.60 -2.62
N GLN A 186 -6.32 4.64 -2.16
CA GLN A 186 -6.94 5.95 -1.95
C GLN A 186 -7.24 6.67 -3.28
N LEU A 187 -6.42 6.47 -4.33
CA LEU A 187 -6.74 6.99 -5.66
C LEU A 187 -7.88 6.22 -6.32
N PHE A 188 -7.94 4.89 -6.14
CA PHE A 188 -9.12 4.09 -6.50
C PHE A 188 -10.39 4.62 -5.82
N LEU A 189 -10.34 4.83 -4.49
CA LEU A 189 -11.47 5.29 -3.70
C LEU A 189 -12.01 6.63 -4.19
N ILE A 190 -11.15 7.65 -4.34
CA ILE A 190 -11.61 8.97 -4.79
C ILE A 190 -12.08 8.94 -6.25
N ALA A 191 -11.47 8.13 -7.12
CA ALA A 191 -11.92 8.00 -8.50
C ALA A 191 -13.32 7.41 -8.57
N VAL A 192 -13.59 6.33 -7.82
CA VAL A 192 -14.92 5.72 -7.74
C VAL A 192 -15.94 6.73 -7.21
N LEU A 193 -15.66 7.38 -6.08
CA LEU A 193 -16.58 8.33 -5.46
C LEU A 193 -16.83 9.57 -6.32
N ALA A 194 -15.78 10.12 -6.96
CA ALA A 194 -15.89 11.30 -7.81
C ALA A 194 -16.71 11.02 -9.08
N ASN A 195 -16.63 9.81 -9.64
CA ASN A 195 -17.38 9.42 -10.84
C ASN A 195 -18.75 8.79 -10.52
N THR A 196 -19.10 8.62 -9.25
CA THR A 196 -20.43 8.12 -8.84
C THR A 196 -21.45 9.25 -8.86
N THR A 197 -22.27 9.31 -9.92
CA THR A 197 -23.34 10.31 -10.08
C THR A 197 -24.61 9.95 -9.32
N GLN A 198 -24.93 8.66 -9.22
CA GLN A 198 -26.06 8.13 -8.45
C GLN A 198 -25.54 7.14 -7.42
N ARG A 199 -25.95 7.33 -6.16
CA ARG A 199 -25.51 6.46 -5.06
C ARG A 199 -26.30 5.16 -5.05
N PRO A 200 -25.65 4.02 -4.73
CA PRO A 200 -26.38 2.85 -4.30
C PRO A 200 -27.11 3.17 -2.98
N GLU A 201 -28.14 2.39 -2.65
CA GLU A 201 -28.94 2.60 -1.43
C GLU A 201 -28.07 2.57 -0.17
N ARG A 202 -27.09 1.66 -0.13
CA ARG A 202 -26.07 1.59 0.91
C ARG A 202 -24.67 1.52 0.30
N LEU A 203 -23.88 2.58 0.50
CA LEU A 203 -22.45 2.58 0.21
C LEU A 203 -21.67 2.62 1.53
N GLU A 204 -20.88 1.59 1.77
CA GLU A 204 -20.04 1.46 2.95
C GLU A 204 -18.58 1.30 2.56
N LEU A 205 -17.69 1.65 3.49
CA LEU A 205 -16.25 1.58 3.32
C LEU A 205 -15.63 0.84 4.50
N ILE A 206 -14.79 -0.13 4.18
CA ILE A 206 -13.79 -0.69 5.10
C ILE A 206 -12.46 -0.08 4.69
N GLU A 207 -11.87 0.69 5.61
CA GLU A 207 -10.64 1.46 5.37
C GLU A 207 -9.70 1.23 6.55
N ILE A 208 -8.51 0.68 6.30
CA ILE A 208 -7.54 0.37 7.36
C ILE A 208 -6.11 0.76 6.98
N ASP A 209 -5.33 1.13 8.00
CA ASP A 209 -3.89 1.39 7.92
C ASP A 209 -3.06 0.40 8.74
N SER A 210 -3.72 -0.45 9.54
CA SER A 210 -3.07 -1.32 10.51
C SER A 210 -4.03 -2.40 11.01
N VAL A 211 -3.44 -3.51 11.48
CA VAL A 211 -4.16 -4.59 12.17
C VAL A 211 -3.39 -4.93 13.44
N PRO A 212 -4.03 -4.95 14.64
CA PRO A 212 -3.35 -5.36 15.86
C PRO A 212 -2.73 -6.75 15.72
N GLY A 213 -1.49 -6.93 16.18
CA GLY A 213 -0.75 -8.19 16.00
C GLY A 213 -0.03 -8.33 14.66
N VAL A 214 -0.17 -7.36 13.75
CA VAL A 214 0.61 -7.26 12.51
C VAL A 214 1.68 -6.19 12.67
N GLU A 215 2.96 -6.60 12.62
CA GLU A 215 4.09 -5.67 12.79
C GLU A 215 4.26 -4.74 11.59
N ARG A 216 4.23 -5.31 10.39
CA ARG A 216 4.30 -4.58 9.11
C ARG A 216 3.06 -4.91 8.28
N PHE A 217 2.11 -3.98 8.26
CA PHE A 217 0.95 -4.08 7.40
C PHE A 217 1.33 -3.57 6.00
N VAL A 218 1.35 -4.46 5.02
CA VAL A 218 1.64 -4.16 3.61
C VAL A 218 0.36 -4.09 2.80
N GLY A 219 -0.57 -5.01 3.03
CA GLY A 219 -1.79 -5.12 2.23
C GLY A 219 -2.83 -6.06 2.85
N MET A 220 -4.12 -5.90 2.54
CA MET A 220 -5.17 -6.79 3.02
C MET A 220 -4.99 -8.22 2.49
N GLY A 221 -4.35 -8.38 1.33
CA GLY A 221 -3.98 -9.68 0.78
C GLY A 221 -3.07 -10.51 1.68
N GLN A 222 -2.38 -9.89 2.66
CA GLN A 222 -1.60 -10.63 3.66
C GLN A 222 -2.47 -11.21 4.78
N LEU A 223 -3.70 -10.73 4.96
CA LEU A 223 -4.55 -11.05 6.11
C LEU A 223 -5.22 -12.41 5.98
N ALA A 224 -5.35 -13.10 7.10
CA ALA A 224 -6.10 -14.34 7.16
C ALA A 224 -7.62 -14.06 6.97
N PRO A 225 -8.39 -15.01 6.39
CA PRO A 225 -9.83 -14.86 6.21
C PRO A 225 -10.60 -14.46 7.47
N GLN A 226 -10.19 -14.97 8.63
CA GLN A 226 -10.79 -14.64 9.93
C GLN A 226 -10.66 -13.14 10.27
N VAL A 227 -9.56 -12.52 9.86
CA VAL A 227 -9.36 -11.07 10.06
C VAL A 227 -10.29 -10.27 9.14
N LEU A 228 -10.54 -10.73 7.91
CA LEU A 228 -11.52 -10.08 7.02
C LEU A 228 -12.94 -10.13 7.60
N ALA A 229 -13.35 -11.27 8.18
CA ALA A 229 -14.61 -11.38 8.90
C ALA A 229 -14.67 -10.43 10.10
N TRP A 230 -13.56 -10.26 10.83
CA TRP A 230 -13.45 -9.30 11.92
C TRP A 230 -13.50 -7.85 11.44
N LEU A 231 -12.99 -7.51 10.26
CA LEU A 231 -13.08 -6.17 9.68
C LEU A 231 -14.50 -5.80 9.25
N TRP A 232 -15.32 -6.78 8.86
CA TRP A 232 -16.67 -6.54 8.36
C TRP A 232 -17.54 -5.60 9.21
N PRO A 233 -17.74 -5.82 10.53
CA PRO A 233 -18.55 -4.94 11.36
C PRO A 233 -17.95 -3.54 11.59
N ARG A 234 -16.74 -3.26 11.08
CA ARG A 234 -16.06 -1.95 11.18
C ARG A 234 -16.27 -1.06 9.97
N ARG A 235 -17.00 -1.56 8.96
CA ARG A 235 -17.40 -0.73 7.82
C ARG A 235 -18.20 0.48 8.30
N ARG A 236 -18.08 1.58 7.57
CA ARG A 236 -18.81 2.83 7.83
C ARG A 236 -19.55 3.28 6.59
N ALA A 237 -20.74 3.85 6.76
CA ALA A 237 -21.45 4.48 5.66
C ALA A 237 -20.68 5.70 5.13
N LEU A 238 -20.71 5.90 3.82
CA LEU A 238 -20.18 7.11 3.19
C LEU A 238 -21.30 8.12 2.94
N HIS A 239 -21.05 9.38 3.33
CA HIS A 239 -22.02 10.48 3.24
C HIS A 239 -21.51 11.59 2.30
N ASP A 240 -22.32 12.64 2.11
CA ASP A 240 -22.06 13.73 1.15
C ASP A 240 -20.67 14.38 1.27
N ASP A 241 -20.16 14.47 2.49
CA ASP A 241 -18.83 15.00 2.79
C ASP A 241 -17.71 14.20 2.13
N ALA A 242 -17.77 12.86 2.17
CA ALA A 242 -16.80 11.98 1.52
C ALA A 242 -16.81 12.15 0.00
N PHE A 243 -17.99 12.28 -0.62
CA PHE A 243 -18.12 12.50 -2.06
C PHE A 243 -17.61 13.89 -2.48
N SER A 244 -17.89 14.93 -1.68
CA SER A 244 -17.40 16.29 -1.94
C SER A 244 -15.89 16.36 -1.86
N LEU A 245 -15.31 15.72 -0.83
CA LEU A 245 -13.86 15.61 -0.68
C LEU A 245 -13.24 14.80 -1.82
N ALA A 246 -13.84 13.66 -2.20
CA ALA A 246 -13.36 12.83 -3.29
C ALA A 246 -13.33 13.59 -4.62
N ARG A 247 -14.38 14.35 -4.96
CA ARG A 247 -14.38 15.19 -6.17
C ARG A 247 -13.28 16.25 -6.15
N THR A 248 -13.16 16.98 -5.04
CA THR A 248 -12.11 17.99 -4.86
C THR A 248 -10.71 17.39 -5.01
N ALA A 249 -10.48 16.24 -4.38
CA ALA A 249 -9.20 15.55 -4.45
C ALA A 249 -8.90 14.98 -5.85
N TRP A 250 -9.92 14.44 -6.51
CA TRP A 250 -9.81 13.88 -7.85
C TRP A 250 -9.51 14.96 -8.89
N ASP A 251 -10.23 16.09 -8.86
CA ASP A 251 -9.98 17.23 -9.74
C ASP A 251 -8.58 17.81 -9.51
N ALA A 252 -8.16 17.92 -8.24
CA ALA A 252 -6.81 18.36 -7.89
C ALA A 252 -5.72 17.41 -8.40
N TYR A 253 -5.95 16.09 -8.35
CA TYR A 253 -5.01 15.08 -8.84
C TYR A 253 -4.88 15.07 -10.38
N ARG A 254 -5.99 15.38 -11.07
CA ARG A 254 -6.08 15.41 -12.55
C ARG A 254 -5.68 16.74 -13.17
N ALA A 255 -5.51 17.77 -12.35
CA ALA A 255 -5.08 19.08 -12.80
C ALA A 255 -3.78 19.00 -13.61
N SER A 256 -3.62 19.86 -14.60
CA SER A 256 -2.42 19.88 -15.47
C SER A 256 -1.10 20.10 -14.72
N THR A 257 -1.17 20.58 -13.48
CA THR A 257 -0.02 20.87 -12.63
C THR A 257 -0.33 20.51 -11.16
N PRO A 258 0.64 20.01 -10.37
CA PRO A 258 0.34 19.44 -9.03
C PRO A 258 0.03 20.43 -7.90
N GLN A 259 -0.27 21.71 -8.17
CA GLN A 259 -0.39 22.77 -7.15
C GLN A 259 -1.63 22.55 -6.32
N ALA A 260 -2.78 22.31 -6.96
CA ALA A 260 -4.03 22.05 -6.26
C ALA A 260 -3.91 20.80 -5.37
N TRP A 261 -3.25 19.75 -5.88
CA TRP A 261 -2.95 18.55 -5.09
C TRP A 261 -2.02 18.87 -3.91
N ALA A 262 -0.96 19.64 -4.11
CA ALA A 262 -0.05 20.05 -3.03
C ALA A 262 -0.73 20.96 -2.00
N GLU A 263 -1.64 21.84 -2.41
CA GLU A 263 -2.46 22.70 -1.55
C GLU A 263 -3.40 21.86 -0.69
N LEU A 264 -4.12 20.91 -1.29
CA LEU A 264 -4.95 19.95 -0.58
C LEU A 264 -4.16 19.23 0.53
N CYS A 265 -2.93 18.80 0.24
CA CYS A 265 -2.08 18.16 1.24
C CYS A 265 -1.56 19.10 2.34
N ARG A 266 -1.46 20.41 2.08
CA ARG A 266 -1.01 21.39 3.08
C ARG A 266 -2.12 21.82 4.03
N ASP A 267 -3.29 22.13 3.47
CA ASP A 267 -4.37 22.81 4.18
C ASP A 267 -5.34 21.84 4.88
N ALA A 268 -5.22 20.54 4.61
CA ALA A 268 -6.09 19.56 5.21
C ALA A 268 -5.82 19.38 6.71
N SER A 269 -6.75 19.92 7.51
CA SER A 269 -7.07 19.30 8.80
C SER A 269 -7.50 17.85 8.57
N PRO A 270 -7.24 16.91 9.50
CA PRO A 270 -7.66 15.53 9.34
C PRO A 270 -9.16 15.48 9.02
N SER A 271 -9.51 15.07 7.78
CA SER A 271 -10.90 14.92 7.39
C SER A 271 -11.45 13.67 8.05
N VAL A 272 -12.52 13.81 8.82
CA VAL A 272 -13.23 12.66 9.40
C VAL A 272 -13.87 11.80 8.30
N ALA A 273 -14.17 12.38 7.14
CA ALA A 273 -14.84 11.69 6.04
C ALA A 273 -13.93 10.67 5.33
N LEU A 274 -12.66 10.99 5.12
CA LEU A 274 -11.64 10.13 4.48
C LEU A 274 -10.28 10.36 5.17
N PRO A 275 -10.05 9.75 6.34
CA PRO A 275 -8.89 10.07 7.18
C PRO A 275 -7.56 9.65 6.59
N LEU A 276 -7.51 8.62 5.73
CA LEU A 276 -6.25 8.10 5.16
C LEU A 276 -5.86 8.74 3.83
N LEU A 277 -6.78 9.50 3.20
CA LEU A 277 -6.57 10.11 1.89
C LEU A 277 -5.37 11.06 1.86
N VAL A 278 -5.28 11.99 2.81
CA VAL A 278 -4.24 13.01 2.81
C VAL A 278 -2.85 12.43 3.06
N PRO A 279 -2.64 11.52 4.04
CA PRO A 279 -1.40 10.76 4.16
C PRO A 279 -0.97 10.05 2.86
N ALA A 280 -1.90 9.35 2.19
CA ALA A 280 -1.62 8.66 0.93
C ALA A 280 -1.18 9.64 -0.18
N LEU A 281 -1.94 10.72 -0.35
CA LEU A 281 -1.62 11.76 -1.32
C LEU A 281 -0.30 12.49 -1.01
N LYS A 282 0.05 12.67 0.27
CA LYS A 282 1.36 13.20 0.69
C LYS A 282 2.50 12.26 0.35
N ARG A 283 2.32 10.94 0.52
CA ARG A 283 3.31 9.95 0.08
C ARG A 283 3.45 9.98 -1.44
N GLN A 284 2.34 10.03 -2.16
CA GLN A 284 2.30 10.04 -3.62
C GLN A 284 2.93 11.31 -4.22
N LEU A 285 2.79 12.48 -3.57
CA LEU A 285 3.49 13.72 -3.98
C LEU A 285 5.01 13.57 -3.99
N GLN A 286 5.55 12.66 -3.20
CA GLN A 286 7.00 12.44 -3.12
C GLN A 286 7.53 11.64 -4.32
N GLU A 287 6.66 11.12 -5.19
CA GLU A 287 7.05 10.56 -6.48
C GLU A 287 7.26 11.63 -7.57
N LEU A 288 6.93 12.89 -7.29
CA LEU A 288 7.35 14.01 -8.14
C LEU A 288 8.87 14.22 -8.03
N PRO A 289 9.56 14.66 -9.11
CA PRO A 289 10.99 14.87 -9.11
C PRO A 289 11.45 15.78 -7.95
N SER A 290 12.36 15.28 -7.11
CA SER A 290 12.95 16.10 -6.04
C SER A 290 13.73 17.28 -6.61
N LEU A 291 13.81 18.39 -5.86
CA LEU A 291 14.63 19.55 -6.27
C LEU A 291 16.13 19.28 -6.23
N ARG A 292 16.56 18.25 -5.47
CA ARG A 292 17.98 17.98 -5.23
C ARG A 292 18.60 17.21 -6.39
N ASP A 293 17.92 16.17 -6.83
CA ASP A 293 18.46 15.22 -7.82
C ASP A 293 17.41 14.71 -8.80
N GLY A 294 16.16 15.17 -8.69
CA GLY A 294 15.11 14.83 -9.63
C GLY A 294 14.54 13.42 -9.50
N LEU A 295 14.98 12.65 -8.50
CA LEU A 295 14.39 11.34 -8.18
C LEU A 295 13.06 11.51 -7.45
N GLY A 296 12.11 10.62 -7.74
CA GLY A 296 10.98 10.33 -6.84
C GLY A 296 11.45 9.53 -5.62
N LEU A 297 10.63 9.47 -4.57
CA LEU A 297 10.98 8.79 -3.32
C LEU A 297 11.25 7.30 -3.54
N THR A 298 10.40 6.57 -4.28
CA THR A 298 10.65 5.15 -4.55
C THR A 298 11.95 4.92 -5.31
N GLU A 299 12.28 5.76 -6.31
CA GLU A 299 13.54 5.66 -7.05
C GLU A 299 14.74 5.88 -6.11
N ARG A 300 14.69 6.94 -5.29
CA ARG A 300 15.73 7.22 -4.30
C ARG A 300 15.94 6.04 -3.35
N LEU A 301 14.87 5.54 -2.76
CA LEU A 301 14.97 4.43 -1.81
C LEU A 301 15.53 3.18 -2.49
N ALA A 302 15.16 2.91 -3.75
CA ALA A 302 15.71 1.80 -4.53
C ALA A 302 17.23 1.95 -4.72
N LEU A 303 17.70 3.13 -5.13
CA LEU A 303 19.13 3.39 -5.29
C LEU A 303 19.90 3.28 -3.95
N GLU A 304 19.31 3.73 -2.85
CA GLU A 304 19.90 3.61 -1.50
C GLU A 304 20.05 2.15 -1.09
N VAL A 305 19.02 1.32 -1.30
CA VAL A 305 19.07 -0.12 -1.03
C VAL A 305 20.12 -0.82 -1.90
N ILE A 306 20.21 -0.46 -3.19
CA ILE A 306 21.22 -1.01 -4.11
C ILE A 306 22.63 -0.61 -3.66
N ARG A 307 22.84 0.65 -3.25
CA ARG A 307 24.15 1.11 -2.75
C ARG A 307 24.59 0.39 -1.47
N GLU A 308 23.64 0.05 -0.61
CA GLU A 308 23.89 -0.63 0.66
C GLU A 308 24.10 -2.15 0.49
N GLY A 309 23.58 -2.74 -0.59
CA GLY A 309 23.58 -4.19 -0.82
C GLY A 309 24.57 -4.65 -1.90
N GLU A 310 25.51 -5.50 -1.54
CA GLU A 310 26.37 -6.18 -2.51
C GLU A 310 25.66 -7.43 -3.09
N GLY A 311 25.68 -7.59 -4.41
CA GLY A 311 25.11 -8.76 -5.07
C GLY A 311 23.59 -8.88 -4.97
N ILE A 312 22.88 -7.78 -4.72
CA ILE A 312 21.42 -7.77 -4.52
C ILE A 312 20.66 -7.83 -5.85
N THR A 313 19.51 -8.52 -5.87
CA THR A 313 18.61 -8.57 -7.02
C THR A 313 17.51 -7.51 -6.98
N LEU A 314 16.90 -7.16 -8.12
CA LEU A 314 15.75 -6.25 -8.14
C LEU A 314 14.58 -6.74 -7.29
N ALA A 315 14.32 -8.05 -7.21
CA ALA A 315 13.31 -8.61 -6.32
C ALA A 315 13.64 -8.41 -4.83
N GLN A 316 14.92 -8.53 -4.47
CA GLN A 316 15.37 -8.24 -3.11
C GLN A 316 15.28 -6.75 -2.78
N VAL A 317 15.58 -5.86 -3.74
CA VAL A 317 15.36 -4.42 -3.59
C VAL A 317 13.89 -4.13 -3.33
N PHE A 318 12.98 -4.68 -4.14
CA PHE A 318 11.53 -4.52 -3.94
C PHE A 318 11.08 -5.01 -2.56
N SER A 319 11.56 -6.18 -2.14
CA SER A 319 11.25 -6.75 -0.82
C SER A 319 11.71 -5.86 0.33
N GLU A 320 12.94 -5.34 0.29
CA GLU A 320 13.48 -4.44 1.32
C GLU A 320 12.70 -3.12 1.36
N LEU A 321 12.32 -2.56 0.20
CA LEU A 321 11.47 -1.37 0.13
C LEU A 321 10.12 -1.61 0.81
N THR A 322 9.40 -2.64 0.36
CA THR A 322 8.04 -2.93 0.79
C THR A 322 7.97 -3.35 2.26
N LEU A 323 8.97 -4.06 2.76
CA LEU A 323 8.96 -4.60 4.13
C LEU A 323 9.60 -3.67 5.16
N ARG A 324 10.49 -2.75 4.77
CA ARG A 324 11.31 -2.00 5.73
C ARG A 324 11.50 -0.51 5.44
N ARG A 325 11.63 -0.10 4.18
CA ARG A 325 12.10 1.27 3.87
C ARG A 325 10.98 2.24 3.51
N ASP A 326 10.02 1.81 2.69
CA ASP A 326 8.92 2.70 2.29
C ASP A 326 8.01 2.95 3.50
N PRO A 327 7.73 4.20 3.90
CA PRO A 327 6.82 4.46 5.02
C PRO A 327 5.37 4.04 4.72
N LEU A 328 4.98 3.97 3.45
CA LEU A 328 3.62 3.64 3.03
C LEU A 328 3.67 3.01 1.61
N PRO A 329 4.03 1.71 1.50
CA PRO A 329 4.17 1.03 0.22
C PRO A 329 2.82 0.90 -0.49
N PHE A 330 2.81 1.07 -1.82
CA PHE A 330 1.60 1.02 -2.66
C PHE A 330 1.82 0.26 -3.99
N LEU A 331 3.03 -0.23 -4.22
CA LEU A 331 3.42 -0.85 -5.48
C LEU A 331 3.26 -2.36 -5.42
N GLY A 332 2.61 -2.93 -6.44
CA GLY A 332 2.84 -4.31 -6.83
C GLY A 332 4.21 -4.50 -7.49
N ASP A 333 4.67 -5.74 -7.59
CA ASP A 333 5.94 -6.11 -8.21
C ASP A 333 6.05 -5.64 -9.68
N ALA A 334 5.01 -5.86 -10.49
CA ALA A 334 4.95 -5.42 -11.88
C ALA A 334 5.09 -3.90 -12.02
N MET A 335 4.48 -3.13 -11.10
CA MET A 335 4.57 -1.67 -11.08
C MET A 335 5.96 -1.21 -10.68
N PHE A 336 6.56 -1.85 -9.66
CA PHE A 336 7.93 -1.58 -9.26
C PHE A 336 8.91 -1.83 -10.42
N TYR A 337 8.82 -2.97 -11.10
CA TYR A 337 9.70 -3.25 -12.23
C TYR A 337 9.48 -2.30 -13.41
N ALA A 338 8.23 -1.92 -13.69
CA ALA A 338 7.95 -0.91 -14.70
C ALA A 338 8.56 0.46 -14.35
N MET A 339 8.56 0.84 -13.08
CA MET A 339 9.24 2.06 -12.60
C MET A 339 10.77 1.94 -12.72
N MET A 340 11.35 0.81 -12.34
CA MET A 340 12.81 0.59 -12.40
C MET A 340 13.34 0.56 -13.84
N ARG A 341 12.50 0.20 -14.82
CA ARG A 341 12.85 0.19 -16.25
C ARG A 341 13.52 1.50 -16.70
N GLY A 342 12.95 2.64 -16.30
CA GLY A 342 13.51 3.96 -16.64
C GLY A 342 14.89 4.23 -16.05
N LEU A 343 15.27 3.52 -14.98
CA LEU A 343 16.58 3.65 -14.33
C LEU A 343 17.59 2.61 -14.82
N THR A 344 17.13 1.48 -15.37
CA THR A 344 17.97 0.37 -15.83
C THR A 344 18.24 0.38 -17.34
N GLU A 345 17.41 1.10 -18.11
CA GLU A 345 17.47 1.14 -19.57
C GLU A 345 17.79 2.55 -20.08
N GLY A 346 18.06 2.68 -21.39
CA GLY A 346 18.44 3.95 -22.04
C GLY A 346 19.96 4.15 -22.16
N ARG A 347 20.39 5.32 -22.65
CA ARG A 347 21.82 5.62 -22.88
C ARG A 347 22.57 5.94 -21.59
N HIS A 348 21.88 6.42 -20.57
CA HIS A 348 22.45 6.88 -19.30
C HIS A 348 21.75 6.24 -18.09
N PRO A 349 21.78 4.90 -17.94
CA PRO A 349 21.09 4.24 -16.83
C PRO A 349 21.73 4.60 -15.48
N LEU A 350 20.92 4.67 -14.42
CA LEU A 350 21.38 4.82 -13.04
C LEU A 350 21.73 3.48 -12.40
N ILE A 351 21.12 2.39 -12.89
CA ILE A 351 21.28 1.03 -12.38
C ILE A 351 21.81 0.13 -13.51
N ALA A 352 22.90 -0.59 -13.24
CA ALA A 352 23.41 -1.64 -14.12
C ALA A 352 22.97 -3.02 -13.62
N ALA A 353 22.74 -3.95 -14.54
CA ALA A 353 22.55 -5.37 -14.25
C ALA A 353 23.80 -6.15 -14.68
N PHE A 354 24.40 -6.91 -13.77
CA PHE A 354 25.71 -7.55 -13.98
C PHE A 354 25.62 -8.95 -14.60
N ASP A 355 24.46 -9.59 -14.55
CA ASP A 355 24.22 -10.96 -15.02
C ASP A 355 23.12 -11.01 -16.09
N ALA A 356 22.85 -9.90 -16.78
CA ALA A 356 21.75 -9.79 -17.74
C ALA A 356 21.81 -10.80 -18.90
N GLU A 357 23.01 -11.24 -19.29
CA GLU A 357 23.22 -12.25 -20.35
C GLU A 357 22.81 -13.66 -19.92
N THR A 358 22.96 -13.98 -18.63
CA THR A 358 22.70 -15.33 -18.10
C THR A 358 21.38 -15.42 -17.33
N GLN A 359 20.82 -14.28 -16.92
CA GLN A 359 19.55 -14.18 -16.21
C GLN A 359 18.48 -13.45 -17.05
N PRO A 360 17.62 -14.18 -17.78
CA PRO A 360 16.58 -13.56 -18.59
C PRO A 360 15.52 -12.85 -17.74
N ALA A 361 15.23 -13.36 -16.54
CA ALA A 361 14.22 -12.81 -15.64
C ALA A 361 14.73 -11.55 -14.93
N ARG A 362 14.22 -10.37 -15.33
CA ARG A 362 14.70 -9.06 -14.86
C ARG A 362 14.73 -8.93 -13.35
N GLU A 363 13.73 -9.49 -12.67
CA GLU A 363 13.58 -9.42 -11.22
C GLU A 363 14.66 -10.19 -10.45
N LYS A 364 15.29 -11.16 -11.11
CA LYS A 364 16.34 -12.00 -10.53
C LYS A 364 17.75 -11.51 -10.86
N ARG A 365 17.89 -10.48 -11.70
CA ARG A 365 19.18 -9.93 -12.09
C ARG A 365 19.84 -9.24 -10.91
N ILE A 366 21.15 -9.46 -10.77
CA ILE A 366 22.00 -8.77 -9.80
C ILE A 366 22.26 -7.36 -10.30
N VAL A 367 22.01 -6.37 -9.45
CA VAL A 367 22.09 -4.95 -9.81
C VAL A 367 23.09 -4.17 -8.97
N GLY A 368 23.58 -3.06 -9.54
CA GLY A 368 24.43 -2.09 -8.86
C GLY A 368 24.26 -0.69 -9.44
N LEU A 369 24.75 0.32 -8.72
CA LEU A 369 24.72 1.70 -9.23
C LEU A 369 25.77 1.91 -10.31
N THR A 370 25.41 2.66 -11.34
CA THR A 370 26.38 3.20 -12.32
C THR A 370 27.10 4.41 -11.72
N PRO A 371 28.20 4.90 -12.32
CA PRO A 371 28.81 6.16 -11.91
C PRO A 371 27.83 7.35 -11.93
N LEU A 372 26.87 7.35 -12.87
CA LEU A 372 25.82 8.36 -12.90
C LEU A 372 24.80 8.14 -11.77
N GLY A 373 24.42 6.89 -11.48
CA GLY A 373 23.57 6.54 -10.34
C GLY A 373 24.12 7.06 -9.01
N GLU A 374 25.42 6.89 -8.78
CA GLU A 374 26.12 7.45 -7.62
C GLU A 374 26.08 8.99 -7.60
N GLN A 375 26.36 9.63 -8.73
CA GLN A 375 26.33 11.10 -8.82
C GLN A 375 24.93 11.66 -8.55
N VAL A 376 23.89 11.09 -9.15
CA VAL A 376 22.50 11.49 -8.93
C VAL A 376 22.13 11.29 -7.47
N LEU A 377 22.39 10.12 -6.88
CA LEU A 377 22.03 9.84 -5.49
C LEU A 377 22.71 10.80 -4.49
N HIS A 378 23.93 11.25 -4.80
CA HIS A 378 24.63 12.27 -4.02
C HIS A 378 24.18 13.72 -4.30
N GLY A 379 23.34 13.95 -5.31
CA GLY A 379 22.88 15.28 -5.75
C GLY A 379 23.92 16.05 -6.55
N LYS A 380 24.84 15.35 -7.23
CA LYS A 380 25.87 15.92 -8.12
C LYS A 380 25.41 15.98 -9.58
N ALA A 381 24.35 15.24 -9.92
CA ALA A 381 23.67 15.26 -11.21
C ALA A 381 22.16 15.27 -11.00
N TYR A 382 21.40 15.72 -12.00
CA TYR A 382 19.94 15.82 -11.95
C TYR A 382 19.32 14.81 -12.91
N TRP A 383 18.57 13.83 -12.39
CA TRP A 383 18.07 12.70 -13.18
C TRP A 383 17.28 13.11 -14.44
N PRO A 384 16.35 14.06 -14.39
CA PRO A 384 15.60 14.49 -15.58
C PRO A 384 16.44 15.08 -16.73
N ASP A 385 17.71 15.46 -16.49
CA ASP A 385 18.61 15.91 -17.56
C ASP A 385 19.16 14.72 -18.38
N HIS A 386 19.03 13.49 -17.86
CA HIS A 386 19.53 12.26 -18.47
C HIS A 386 18.41 11.28 -18.86
N ALA A 387 17.23 11.41 -18.26
CA ALA A 387 16.08 10.55 -18.51
C ALA A 387 15.57 10.68 -19.95
N GLU A 388 15.36 9.55 -20.63
CA GLU A 388 14.84 9.52 -22.01
C GLU A 388 13.32 9.29 -22.05
N THR A 389 12.74 8.84 -20.95
CA THR A 389 11.31 8.55 -20.83
C THR A 389 10.62 9.57 -19.94
N THR A 390 9.43 9.99 -20.34
CA THR A 390 8.58 10.81 -19.47
C THR A 390 7.93 9.90 -18.44
N ARG A 391 8.15 10.19 -17.15
CA ARG A 391 7.46 9.52 -16.06
C ARG A 391 6.14 10.23 -15.77
N TRP A 392 5.14 9.52 -15.25
CA TRP A 392 3.86 10.10 -14.89
C TRP A 392 3.40 9.64 -13.51
N VAL A 393 2.87 10.57 -12.72
CA VAL A 393 2.32 10.37 -11.37
C VAL A 393 0.99 11.13 -11.30
N GLY A 394 0.05 10.80 -12.18
CA GLY A 394 -1.16 11.60 -12.45
C GLY A 394 -0.87 12.74 -13.43
N VAL A 395 0.10 13.58 -13.06
CA VAL A 395 0.71 14.61 -13.93
C VAL A 395 2.02 14.10 -14.54
N ALA A 396 2.48 14.74 -15.61
CA ALA A 396 3.78 14.43 -16.19
C ALA A 396 4.89 14.70 -15.15
N CYS A 397 6.01 14.02 -15.28
CA CYS A 397 7.26 14.18 -14.52
C CYS A 397 8.40 14.05 -15.54
N GLY A 398 9.00 15.17 -15.96
CA GLY A 398 10.05 15.17 -16.99
C GLY A 398 10.53 16.59 -17.32
N SER A 399 11.39 16.71 -18.32
CA SER A 399 11.98 17.99 -18.78
C SER A 399 10.95 19.07 -19.17
N SER A 400 9.69 18.70 -19.38
CA SER A 400 8.55 19.61 -19.61
C SER A 400 7.95 20.21 -18.34
N LEU A 401 8.12 19.61 -17.15
CA LEU A 401 8.02 20.35 -15.89
C LEU A 401 9.36 21.03 -15.67
N ALA A 402 9.61 22.14 -16.37
CA ALA A 402 10.79 22.95 -16.11
C ALA A 402 10.79 23.36 -14.62
N PRO A 403 11.67 22.79 -13.76
CA PRO A 403 11.76 23.18 -12.36
C PRO A 403 12.36 24.59 -12.21
N ARG A 404 12.76 25.19 -13.35
CA ARG A 404 13.48 26.47 -13.43
C ARG A 404 12.57 27.69 -13.48
N THR A 405 11.24 27.53 -13.53
CA THR A 405 10.28 28.66 -13.46
C THR A 405 9.72 28.83 -12.04
N GLY A 406 10.58 29.05 -11.04
CA GLY A 406 10.31 29.80 -9.80
C GLY A 406 9.09 29.48 -8.90
N ARG A 407 8.19 28.56 -9.24
CA ARG A 407 6.90 28.35 -8.54
C ARG A 407 6.84 27.11 -7.67
N TRP A 408 7.84 26.23 -7.74
CA TRP A 408 7.87 24.95 -7.01
C TRP A 408 8.83 24.95 -5.82
N MET A 409 8.97 26.10 -5.14
CA MET A 409 9.84 26.23 -3.97
C MET A 409 9.28 25.45 -2.77
N ARG A 410 9.68 24.19 -2.59
CA ARG A 410 9.75 23.60 -1.25
C ARG A 410 11.00 24.14 -0.55
N ARG A 411 10.82 25.12 0.33
CA ARG A 411 11.85 25.42 1.34
C ARG A 411 11.98 24.19 2.24
N SER A 412 13.20 23.69 2.38
CA SER A 412 13.56 22.67 3.36
C SER A 412 13.29 23.18 4.77
N GLY A 413 12.12 22.85 5.31
CA GLY A 413 11.78 22.99 6.72
C GLY A 413 11.75 21.61 7.35
N ARG A 414 12.60 21.40 8.35
CA ARG A 414 12.48 20.26 9.28
C ARG A 414 11.10 20.34 9.95
N CYS A 415 10.33 19.26 9.88
CA CYS A 415 9.33 18.88 10.87
C CYS A 415 9.38 17.36 11.00
#